data_AF-M6JK52-F1
#
_entry.id   AF-M6JK52-F1
#
_cell.length_a   1.000
_cell.length_b   1.000
_cell.length_c   1.000
_cell.angle_alpha   90.00
_cell.angle_beta   90.00
_cell.angle_gamma   90.00
#
_symmetry.space_group_name_H-M   'P 1'
#
loop_
_entity.id
_entity.type
_entity.pdbx_description
1 polymer ?
#
loop_
_entity_poly.entity_id
_entity_poly.type
_entity_poly.pdbx_seq_one_letter_code
_entity_poly.pdbx_strand_id
1 'polypeptide(L)'
;MYGKTKELIYGPEAKPRSAYSDDRSAAQGTRIANETSAYLDYKEGKISKADYDKQMSAEKKAYYEATQGDRNKIPMGSGYTDISQDNLGKLTHLEGIKGVTGRIVEKDGNVYFRTKADGMGSKSIPMEPTKITEKPFTKIDPHDQSKFPGAVDLHAPYGSPLTVMNADGNKFTVRSISSMSEGGNSLRLEYNLNGKTQKVDLRHTQNQFPSYVIDQLKAGKTPTFDTGTVVGWTGVTGQHGIGNDGKVKYDPTDHTHAQFQNSNATQWKDWGLKGMGF
;
A
#
# COMPACT_ATOMS: atom_id res chain seq x y z
N MET A 1 30.00 1.96 26.98
CA MET A 1 31.31 2.19 26.32
C MET A 1 31.23 2.27 24.79
N TYR A 2 30.26 1.63 24.11
CA TYR A 2 30.14 1.65 22.64
C TYR A 2 29.81 3.02 21.99
N GLY A 3 29.14 3.94 22.69
CA GLY A 3 28.77 5.27 22.14
C GLY A 3 29.95 6.24 22.02
N LYS A 4 30.80 6.30 23.05
CA LYS A 4 31.95 7.22 23.11
C LYS A 4 33.02 6.91 22.06
N THR A 5 33.25 5.62 21.74
CA THR A 5 34.22 5.21 20.71
C THR A 5 33.75 5.49 19.29
N LYS A 6 32.43 5.53 19.02
CA LYS A 6 31.90 5.92 17.70
C LYS A 6 32.04 7.43 17.46
N GLU A 7 31.75 8.26 18.46
CA GLU A 7 31.91 9.73 18.36
C GLU A 7 33.36 10.14 18.13
N LEU A 8 34.32 9.42 18.72
CA LEU A 8 35.76 9.64 18.54
C LEU A 8 36.25 9.33 17.12
N ILE A 9 35.58 8.45 16.38
CA ILE A 9 36.02 7.99 15.04
C ILE A 9 35.22 8.68 13.91
N TYR A 10 33.94 9.00 14.14
CA TYR A 10 33.03 9.51 13.09
C TYR A 10 32.51 10.94 13.35
N GLY A 11 32.90 11.54 14.47
CA GLY A 11 32.37 12.81 14.96
C GLY A 11 30.99 12.67 15.64
N PRO A 12 30.44 13.75 16.22
CA PRO A 12 29.13 13.73 16.84
C PRO A 12 28.04 13.39 15.83
N GLU A 13 27.04 12.61 16.26
CA GLU A 13 25.85 12.33 15.45
C GLU A 13 25.06 13.63 15.25
N ALA A 14 24.69 13.94 14.00
CA ALA A 14 23.88 15.11 13.71
C ALA A 14 22.51 14.97 14.38
N LYS A 15 22.00 16.06 14.95
CA LYS A 15 20.66 16.12 15.53
C LYS A 15 19.66 16.64 14.48
N PRO A 16 18.38 16.26 14.56
CA PRO A 16 17.37 16.87 13.71
C PRO A 16 17.30 18.39 13.96
N ARG A 17 17.00 19.17 12.91
CA ARG A 17 16.89 20.63 12.98
C ARG A 17 15.72 21.11 13.82
N SER A 18 14.71 20.27 14.01
CA SER A 18 13.51 20.57 14.79
C SER A 18 12.94 19.32 15.46
N ALA A 19 12.01 19.53 16.40
CA ALA A 19 11.19 18.45 16.95
C ALA A 19 10.22 17.90 15.89
N TYR A 20 9.86 16.62 16.04
CA TYR A 20 8.90 15.93 15.18
C TYR A 20 7.62 15.63 15.95
N SER A 21 6.48 15.81 15.29
CA SER A 21 5.18 15.33 15.79
C SER A 21 5.06 13.82 15.60
N ASP A 22 4.22 13.19 16.40
CA ASP A 22 3.78 11.80 16.24
C ASP A 22 2.71 11.63 15.13
N ASP A 23 2.08 12.72 14.67
CA ASP A 23 1.25 12.71 13.47
C ASP A 23 2.12 12.58 12.21
N ARG A 24 1.86 11.56 11.40
CA ARG A 24 2.72 11.26 10.24
C ARG A 24 2.73 12.37 9.21
N SER A 25 1.60 13.02 8.92
CA SER A 25 1.54 14.08 7.92
C SER A 25 2.33 15.30 8.36
N ALA A 26 2.20 15.70 9.62
CA ALA A 26 3.00 16.76 10.22
C ALA A 26 4.49 16.40 10.25
N ALA A 27 4.84 15.20 10.72
CA ALA A 27 6.22 14.69 10.76
C ALA A 27 6.87 14.67 9.36
N GLN A 28 6.12 14.26 8.34
CA GLN A 28 6.58 14.25 6.95
C GLN A 28 6.83 15.67 6.44
N GLY A 29 5.93 16.61 6.74
CA GLY A 29 6.11 18.03 6.41
C GLY A 29 7.37 18.61 7.04
N THR A 30 7.57 18.35 8.33
CA THR A 30 8.80 18.75 9.06
C THR A 30 10.05 18.17 8.42
N ARG A 31 10.06 16.87 8.08
CA ARG A 31 11.19 16.23 7.41
C ARG A 31 11.55 16.95 6.11
N ILE A 32 10.57 17.14 5.24
CA ILE A 32 10.79 17.76 3.92
C ILE A 32 11.31 19.19 4.08
N ALA A 33 10.77 19.97 5.03
CA ALA A 33 11.24 21.32 5.30
C ALA A 33 12.70 21.33 5.78
N ASN A 34 13.07 20.44 6.69
CA ASN A 34 14.42 20.34 7.23
C ASN A 34 15.43 19.86 6.17
N GLU A 35 15.07 18.82 5.40
CA GLU A 35 15.88 18.30 4.29
C GLU A 35 16.10 19.37 3.20
N THR A 36 15.06 20.14 2.87
CA THR A 36 15.13 21.25 1.91
C THR A 36 16.04 22.36 2.43
N SER A 37 15.91 22.73 3.70
CA SER A 37 16.75 23.76 4.32
C SER A 37 18.22 23.34 4.36
N ALA A 38 18.50 22.07 4.68
CA ALA A 38 19.85 21.54 4.65
C ALA A 38 20.45 21.52 3.23
N TYR A 39 19.62 21.22 2.23
CA TYR A 39 20.04 21.29 0.83
C TYR A 39 20.41 22.71 0.42
N LEU A 40 19.61 23.71 0.80
CA LEU A 40 19.91 25.12 0.53
C LEU A 40 21.22 25.55 1.19
N ASP A 41 21.43 25.21 2.47
CA ASP A 41 22.68 25.52 3.17
C ASP A 41 23.90 24.88 2.50
N TYR A 42 23.76 23.64 2.01
CA TYR A 42 24.82 22.99 1.24
C TYR A 42 25.09 23.70 -0.09
N LYS A 43 24.04 24.09 -0.81
CA LYS A 43 24.16 24.80 -2.10
C LYS A 43 24.78 26.19 -1.96
N GLU A 44 24.51 26.86 -0.84
CA GLU A 44 25.09 28.17 -0.52
C GLU A 44 26.49 28.06 0.11
N GLY A 45 27.02 26.84 0.26
CA GLY A 45 28.36 26.60 0.82
C GLY A 45 28.46 26.82 2.34
N LYS A 46 27.33 26.94 3.04
CA LYS A 46 27.28 27.10 4.51
C LYS A 46 27.64 25.82 5.26
N ILE A 47 27.39 24.67 4.65
CA ILE A 47 27.75 23.34 5.19
C ILE A 47 28.45 22.50 4.13
N SER A 48 29.29 21.57 4.57
CA SER A 48 29.93 20.63 3.65
C SER A 48 28.93 19.59 3.12
N LYS A 49 29.31 18.88 2.04
CA LYS A 49 28.53 17.73 1.54
C LYS A 49 28.38 16.64 2.61
N ALA A 50 29.43 16.39 3.38
CA ALA A 50 29.42 15.39 4.44
C ALA A 50 28.44 15.77 5.56
N ASP A 51 28.39 17.05 5.94
CA ASP A 51 27.46 17.55 6.95
C ASP A 51 26.02 17.52 6.46
N TYR A 52 25.79 17.84 5.18
CA TYR A 52 24.49 17.65 4.55
C TYR A 52 24.02 16.19 4.61
N ASP A 53 24.87 15.23 4.24
CA ASP A 53 24.52 13.81 4.26
C ASP A 53 24.25 13.29 5.68
N LYS A 54 25.01 13.78 6.67
CA LYS A 54 24.73 13.54 8.10
C LYS A 54 23.37 14.11 8.51
N GLN A 55 23.05 15.34 8.09
CA GLN A 55 21.77 15.97 8.39
C GLN A 55 20.60 15.17 7.79
N MET A 56 20.69 14.80 6.50
CA MET A 56 19.67 13.99 5.84
C MET A 56 19.41 12.67 6.57
N SER A 57 20.47 12.04 7.08
CA SER A 57 20.36 10.79 7.84
C SER A 57 19.66 11.01 9.19
N ALA A 58 20.00 12.09 9.89
CA ALA A 58 19.39 12.47 11.16
C ALA A 58 17.88 12.79 11.01
N GLU A 59 17.48 13.53 9.98
CA GLU A 59 16.07 13.85 9.73
C GLU A 59 15.23 12.59 9.44
N LYS A 60 15.75 11.68 8.62
CA LYS A 60 15.05 10.41 8.31
C LYS A 60 14.91 9.52 9.54
N LYS A 61 15.95 9.44 10.38
CA LYS A 61 15.92 8.70 11.64
C LYS A 61 14.90 9.30 12.62
N ALA A 62 14.91 10.63 12.81
CA ALA A 62 13.97 11.31 13.68
C ALA A 62 12.51 11.13 13.20
N TYR A 63 12.25 11.27 11.90
CA TYR A 63 10.94 10.96 11.32
C TYR A 63 10.51 9.50 11.56
N TYR A 64 11.41 8.54 11.37
CA TYR A 64 11.13 7.12 11.61
C TYR A 64 10.80 6.84 13.08
N GLU A 65 11.56 7.43 14.01
CA GLU A 65 11.34 7.31 15.46
C GLU A 65 10.00 7.94 15.88
N ALA A 66 9.70 9.15 15.39
CA ALA A 66 8.45 9.84 15.70
C ALA A 66 7.20 9.10 15.22
N THR A 67 7.31 8.38 14.09
CA THR A 67 6.20 7.64 13.47
C THR A 67 6.10 6.17 13.93
N GLN A 68 6.87 5.74 14.95
CA GLN A 68 6.85 4.36 15.44
C GLN A 68 5.48 3.91 15.95
N GLY A 69 4.70 4.82 16.56
CA GLY A 69 3.36 4.50 17.05
C GLY A 69 2.43 3.97 15.95
N ASP A 70 2.48 4.56 14.76
CA ASP A 70 1.71 4.09 13.61
C ASP A 70 2.29 2.83 13.00
N ARG A 71 3.63 2.70 12.97
CA ARG A 71 4.30 1.49 12.49
C ARG A 71 3.94 0.28 13.33
N ASN A 72 3.79 0.44 14.63
CA ASN A 72 3.40 -0.62 15.57
C ASN A 72 2.00 -1.18 15.32
N LYS A 73 1.17 -0.48 14.54
CA LYS A 73 -0.15 -0.95 14.09
C LYS A 73 -0.06 -1.85 12.85
N ILE A 74 1.11 -1.99 12.23
CA ILE A 74 1.33 -2.82 11.03
C ILE A 74 1.74 -4.22 11.47
N PRO A 75 0.98 -5.28 11.14
CA PRO A 75 1.31 -6.63 11.56
C PRO A 75 2.57 -7.16 10.87
N MET A 76 3.52 -7.66 11.67
CA MET A 76 4.75 -8.30 11.19
C MET A 76 4.53 -9.72 10.68
N GLY A 77 3.60 -10.48 11.26
CA GLY A 77 3.43 -11.91 10.95
C GLY A 77 4.62 -12.76 11.38
N SER A 78 4.49 -14.09 11.27
CA SER A 78 5.53 -15.03 11.70
C SER A 78 6.65 -15.18 10.67
N GLY A 79 7.90 -15.17 11.15
CA GLY A 79 9.10 -15.38 10.35
C GLY A 79 9.57 -14.17 9.55
N TYR A 80 9.06 -12.97 9.84
CA TYR A 80 9.49 -11.72 9.21
C TYR A 80 10.41 -10.92 10.13
N THR A 81 11.48 -10.37 9.56
CA THR A 81 12.41 -9.45 10.23
C THR A 81 12.13 -8.03 9.75
N ASP A 82 12.06 -7.06 10.68
CA ASP A 82 11.94 -5.64 10.32
C ASP A 82 13.33 -5.08 10.01
N ILE A 83 13.54 -4.66 8.76
CA ILE A 83 14.81 -4.09 8.27
C ILE A 83 14.63 -2.61 7.88
N SER A 84 13.56 -1.97 8.36
CA SER A 84 13.20 -0.58 8.02
C SER A 84 14.30 0.42 8.41
N GLN A 85 14.88 0.25 9.60
CA GLN A 85 15.89 1.17 10.15
C GLN A 85 17.19 1.16 9.34
N ASP A 86 17.56 0.03 8.73
CA ASP A 86 18.73 -0.05 7.85
C ASP A 86 18.43 0.49 6.43
N ASN A 87 17.15 0.75 6.14
CA ASN A 87 16.66 1.15 4.82
C ASN A 87 15.84 2.45 4.83
N LEU A 88 16.11 3.36 5.78
CA LEU A 88 15.34 4.59 5.99
C LEU A 88 15.16 5.43 4.73
N GLY A 89 16.19 5.55 3.89
CA GLY A 89 16.09 6.30 2.63
C GLY A 89 15.03 5.73 1.68
N LYS A 90 14.94 4.40 1.58
CA LYS A 90 13.95 3.72 0.73
C LYS A 90 12.58 3.69 1.37
N LEU A 91 12.51 3.47 2.68
CA LEU A 91 11.26 3.56 3.44
C LEU A 91 10.62 4.93 3.24
N THR A 92 11.35 6.01 3.51
CA THR A 92 10.83 7.38 3.41
C THR A 92 10.43 7.78 1.98
N HIS A 93 11.10 7.22 0.97
CA HIS A 93 10.70 7.34 -0.44
C HIS A 93 9.34 6.66 -0.68
N LEU A 94 9.22 5.37 -0.33
CA LEU A 94 7.99 4.58 -0.49
C LEU A 94 6.78 5.24 0.19
N GLU A 95 6.98 5.74 1.40
CA GLU A 95 5.94 6.45 2.15
C GLU A 95 5.58 7.79 1.52
N GLY A 96 6.58 8.48 0.97
CA GLY A 96 6.38 9.74 0.26
C GLY A 96 5.50 9.58 -0.97
N ILE A 97 5.82 8.60 -1.83
CA ILE A 97 5.11 8.38 -3.08
C ILE A 97 3.73 7.75 -2.89
N LYS A 98 3.54 6.92 -1.85
CA LYS A 98 2.27 6.23 -1.58
C LYS A 98 1.39 6.99 -0.59
N GLY A 99 1.94 7.96 0.12
CA GLY A 99 1.21 8.70 1.15
C GLY A 99 0.71 7.81 2.29
N VAL A 100 1.46 6.78 2.68
CA VAL A 100 1.13 5.83 3.76
C VAL A 100 2.32 5.60 4.69
N THR A 101 2.05 5.13 5.91
CA THR A 101 3.08 4.63 6.84
C THR A 101 3.33 3.14 6.56
N GLY A 102 4.59 2.72 6.48
CA GLY A 102 4.95 1.34 6.21
C GLY A 102 6.09 0.76 7.04
N ARG A 103 6.43 -0.49 6.75
CA ARG A 103 7.63 -1.20 7.21
C ARG A 103 8.28 -1.88 6.01
N ILE A 104 9.60 -1.98 6.03
CA ILE A 104 10.34 -2.87 5.14
C ILE A 104 10.68 -4.11 5.93
N VAL A 105 10.17 -5.26 5.48
CA VAL A 105 10.36 -6.54 6.16
C VAL A 105 11.02 -7.54 5.23
N GLU A 106 11.79 -8.45 5.81
CA GLU A 106 12.44 -9.54 5.08
C GLU A 106 11.96 -10.90 5.57
N LYS A 107 11.80 -11.85 4.65
CA LYS A 107 11.59 -13.27 4.94
C LYS A 107 12.16 -14.13 3.83
N ASP A 108 12.98 -15.11 4.18
CA ASP A 108 13.58 -16.07 3.25
C ASP A 108 14.28 -15.39 2.06
N GLY A 109 14.99 -14.28 2.32
CA GLY A 109 15.66 -13.45 1.32
C GLY A 109 14.73 -12.51 0.53
N ASN A 110 13.41 -12.66 0.62
CA ASN A 110 12.46 -11.77 -0.04
C ASN A 110 12.17 -10.55 0.83
N VAL A 111 12.11 -9.38 0.21
CA VAL A 111 11.87 -8.10 0.88
C VAL A 111 10.52 -7.54 0.47
N TYR A 112 9.80 -7.03 1.46
CA TYR A 112 8.45 -6.52 1.28
C TYR A 112 8.24 -5.15 1.91
N PHE A 113 7.46 -4.31 1.23
CA PHE A 113 6.84 -3.14 1.82
C PHE A 113 5.52 -3.57 2.44
N ARG A 114 5.35 -3.34 3.74
CA ARG A 114 4.14 -3.64 4.47
C ARG A 114 3.46 -2.42 5.00
N THR A 115 2.14 -2.34 4.82
CA THR A 115 1.35 -1.24 5.36
C THR A 115 0.07 -1.75 6.03
N LYS A 116 -0.49 -0.93 6.91
CA LYS A 116 -1.67 -1.28 7.71
C LYS A 116 -2.88 -1.55 6.82
N ALA A 117 -3.73 -2.49 7.23
CA ALA A 117 -5.03 -2.75 6.62
C ALA A 117 -6.13 -2.50 7.65
N ASP A 118 -6.99 -1.52 7.40
CA ASP A 118 -8.04 -1.10 8.33
C ASP A 118 -9.36 -1.84 8.13
N GLY A 119 -9.55 -2.52 7.00
CA GLY A 119 -10.80 -3.22 6.67
C GLY A 119 -12.00 -2.28 6.75
N MET A 120 -13.03 -2.67 7.52
CA MET A 120 -14.19 -1.81 7.83
C MET A 120 -13.85 -0.52 8.59
N GLY A 121 -12.67 -0.44 9.23
CA GLY A 121 -12.15 0.78 9.86
C GLY A 121 -11.60 1.82 8.88
N SER A 122 -11.58 1.52 7.58
CA SER A 122 -11.08 2.43 6.54
C SER A 122 -11.86 3.75 6.51
N LYS A 123 -11.19 4.80 6.01
CA LYS A 123 -11.75 6.16 5.92
C LYS A 123 -12.90 6.19 4.91
N SER A 124 -14.00 6.86 5.30
CA SER A 124 -15.07 7.23 4.37
C SER A 124 -14.68 8.52 3.65
N ILE A 125 -14.69 8.47 2.31
CA ILE A 125 -14.43 9.62 1.45
C ILE A 125 -15.77 10.13 0.93
N PRO A 126 -16.21 11.34 1.31
CA PRO A 126 -17.44 11.92 0.78
C PRO A 126 -17.32 12.14 -0.73
N MET A 127 -18.09 11.39 -1.50
CA MET A 127 -18.18 11.54 -2.96
C MET A 127 -19.47 10.91 -3.48
N GLU A 128 -19.87 11.31 -4.69
CA GLU A 128 -21.00 10.71 -5.40
C GLU A 128 -20.55 9.53 -6.29
N PRO A 129 -21.46 8.58 -6.59
CA PRO A 129 -21.16 7.47 -7.50
C PRO A 129 -20.58 7.95 -8.83
N THR A 130 -19.34 7.56 -9.09
CA THR A 130 -18.61 7.93 -10.30
C THR A 130 -18.37 6.69 -11.14
N LYS A 131 -18.54 6.79 -12.47
CA LYS A 131 -18.31 5.70 -13.41
C LYS A 131 -17.03 5.88 -14.21
N ILE A 132 -16.39 4.77 -14.53
CA ILE A 132 -15.34 4.68 -15.52
C ILE A 132 -15.82 3.84 -16.71
N THR A 133 -15.32 4.17 -17.90
CA THR A 133 -15.64 3.46 -19.15
C THR A 133 -14.51 2.54 -19.59
N GLU A 134 -13.30 2.76 -19.07
CA GLU A 134 -12.11 1.98 -19.40
C GLU A 134 -11.60 1.28 -18.15
N LYS A 135 -11.10 0.04 -18.33
CA LYS A 135 -10.48 -0.67 -17.22
C LYS A 135 -9.16 0.02 -16.85
N PRO A 136 -8.79 0.04 -15.56
CA PRO A 136 -7.55 0.65 -15.13
C PRO A 136 -6.35 -0.32 -15.16
N PHE A 137 -6.58 -1.58 -15.54
CA PHE A 137 -5.58 -2.64 -15.48
C PHE A 137 -4.73 -2.68 -16.76
N THR A 138 -3.41 -2.64 -16.58
CA THR A 138 -2.43 -2.56 -17.68
C THR A 138 -1.76 -3.90 -18.00
N LYS A 139 -1.68 -4.80 -17.01
CA LYS A 139 -1.08 -6.14 -17.16
C LYS A 139 -1.76 -7.13 -16.24
N ILE A 140 -1.79 -8.40 -16.66
CA ILE A 140 -2.23 -9.55 -15.87
C ILE A 140 -0.99 -10.39 -15.52
N ASP A 141 -0.82 -10.76 -14.27
CA ASP A 141 0.20 -11.70 -13.81
C ASP A 141 -0.43 -12.86 -13.02
N PRO A 142 -0.70 -14.01 -13.67
CA PRO A 142 -1.35 -15.16 -13.05
C PRO A 142 -0.45 -15.82 -12.01
N HIS A 143 -1.03 -16.22 -10.87
CA HIS A 143 -0.33 -17.10 -9.94
C HIS A 143 -0.52 -18.55 -10.42
N ASP A 144 0.48 -19.10 -11.10
CA ASP A 144 0.43 -20.45 -11.68
C ASP A 144 0.52 -21.59 -10.64
N GLN A 145 0.48 -21.25 -9.36
CA GLN A 145 0.70 -22.18 -8.25
C GLN A 145 -0.60 -22.91 -7.90
N SER A 146 -0.56 -24.24 -7.83
CA SER A 146 -1.71 -25.10 -7.49
C SER A 146 -2.35 -24.79 -6.14
N LYS A 147 -1.60 -24.18 -5.20
CA LYS A 147 -2.10 -23.77 -3.88
C LYS A 147 -2.98 -22.51 -3.88
N PHE A 148 -3.01 -21.75 -4.98
CA PHE A 148 -3.81 -20.52 -5.10
C PHE A 148 -4.62 -20.50 -6.41
N PRO A 149 -5.53 -21.47 -6.63
CA PRO A 149 -6.33 -21.50 -7.84
C PRO A 149 -7.20 -20.23 -7.94
N GLY A 150 -7.15 -19.53 -9.08
CA GLY A 150 -7.93 -18.30 -9.26
C GLY A 150 -7.32 -17.00 -8.72
N ALA A 151 -6.07 -17.02 -8.26
CA ALA A 151 -5.34 -15.83 -7.85
C ALA A 151 -4.60 -15.19 -9.04
N VAL A 152 -4.74 -13.88 -9.21
CA VAL A 152 -4.06 -13.13 -10.26
C VAL A 152 -3.76 -11.72 -9.78
N ASP A 153 -2.57 -11.22 -10.10
CA ASP A 153 -2.24 -9.83 -9.88
C ASP A 153 -2.66 -9.02 -11.11
N LEU A 154 -3.57 -8.07 -10.91
CA LEU A 154 -4.01 -7.12 -11.91
C LEU A 154 -3.23 -5.82 -11.70
N HIS A 155 -2.23 -5.60 -12.53
CA HIS A 155 -1.38 -4.41 -12.43
C HIS A 155 -2.16 -3.17 -12.81
N ALA A 156 -2.07 -2.16 -11.95
CA ALA A 156 -2.65 -0.85 -12.15
C ALA A 156 -1.90 0.13 -11.23
N PRO A 157 -1.72 1.40 -11.65
CA PRO A 157 -1.13 2.42 -10.79
C PRO A 157 -1.82 2.50 -9.42
N TYR A 158 -1.09 2.88 -8.37
CA TYR A 158 -1.69 3.21 -7.08
C TYR A 158 -2.79 4.28 -7.23
N GLY A 159 -3.95 4.06 -6.59
CA GLY A 159 -5.09 4.97 -6.69
C GLY A 159 -5.97 4.75 -7.92
N SER A 160 -5.68 3.75 -8.74
CA SER A 160 -6.57 3.34 -9.83
C SER A 160 -7.93 2.86 -9.29
N PRO A 161 -9.04 3.23 -9.96
CA PRO A 161 -10.37 2.84 -9.53
C PRO A 161 -10.57 1.32 -9.58
N LEU A 162 -11.41 0.79 -8.70
CA LEU A 162 -11.81 -0.62 -8.70
C LEU A 162 -13.32 -0.74 -8.92
N THR A 163 -13.72 -1.65 -9.81
CA THR A 163 -15.11 -1.88 -10.20
C THR A 163 -15.26 -3.24 -10.89
N VAL A 164 -16.50 -3.69 -11.09
CA VAL A 164 -16.86 -4.66 -12.12
C VAL A 164 -17.15 -3.88 -13.41
N MET A 165 -16.49 -4.24 -14.51
CA MET A 165 -16.67 -3.59 -15.82
C MET A 165 -17.79 -4.22 -16.64
N ASN A 166 -18.03 -5.52 -16.47
CA ASN A 166 -19.04 -6.25 -17.22
C ASN A 166 -19.78 -7.26 -16.32
N ALA A 167 -21.11 -7.27 -16.42
CA ALA A 167 -21.99 -8.16 -15.69
C ALA A 167 -23.36 -8.23 -16.37
N ASP A 168 -24.04 -9.35 -16.22
CA ASP A 168 -25.41 -9.53 -16.68
C ASP A 168 -26.32 -8.48 -16.00
N GLY A 169 -27.16 -7.81 -16.79
CA GLY A 169 -28.03 -6.74 -16.31
C GLY A 169 -27.30 -5.46 -15.89
N ASN A 170 -26.00 -5.33 -16.18
CA ASN A 170 -25.16 -4.17 -15.84
C ASN A 170 -25.13 -3.85 -14.35
N LYS A 171 -25.21 -4.85 -13.47
CA LYS A 171 -25.21 -4.64 -12.00
C LYS A 171 -24.18 -5.52 -11.30
N PHE A 172 -23.64 -5.00 -10.19
CA PHE A 172 -22.84 -5.77 -9.25
C PHE A 172 -23.07 -5.29 -7.81
N THR A 173 -22.74 -6.12 -6.84
CA THR A 173 -22.93 -5.87 -5.41
C THR A 173 -21.59 -5.82 -4.69
N VAL A 174 -21.42 -4.87 -3.79
CA VAL A 174 -20.32 -4.88 -2.81
C VAL A 174 -20.77 -5.64 -1.57
N ARG A 175 -20.06 -6.72 -1.23
CA ARG A 175 -20.46 -7.62 -0.14
C ARG A 175 -19.78 -7.30 1.19
N SER A 176 -18.48 -7.01 1.18
CA SER A 176 -17.71 -6.80 2.40
C SER A 176 -16.37 -6.15 2.12
N ILE A 177 -15.80 -5.52 3.14
CA ILE A 177 -14.38 -5.14 3.20
C ILE A 177 -13.79 -5.80 4.44
N SER A 178 -12.76 -6.62 4.29
CA SER A 178 -12.05 -7.26 5.40
C SER A 178 -10.57 -6.87 5.42
N SER A 179 -9.92 -7.05 6.57
CA SER A 179 -8.49 -6.83 6.74
C SER A 179 -7.75 -8.16 6.83
N MET A 180 -6.68 -8.31 6.06
CA MET A 180 -5.78 -9.46 6.06
C MET A 180 -4.34 -8.99 6.32
N SER A 181 -3.53 -9.81 6.97
CA SER A 181 -2.13 -9.45 7.26
C SER A 181 -1.33 -9.28 5.97
N GLU A 182 -1.30 -10.31 5.11
CA GLU A 182 -0.53 -10.26 3.85
C GLU A 182 -1.37 -9.65 2.72
N GLY A 183 -2.63 -10.05 2.57
CA GLY A 183 -3.53 -9.56 1.51
C GLY A 183 -4.05 -8.13 1.69
N GLY A 184 -3.75 -7.47 2.81
CA GLY A 184 -4.21 -6.12 3.08
C GLY A 184 -5.73 -6.01 3.19
N ASN A 185 -6.29 -4.88 2.75
CA ASN A 185 -7.73 -4.71 2.62
C ASN A 185 -8.26 -5.51 1.43
N SER A 186 -9.24 -6.36 1.71
CA SER A 186 -9.90 -7.25 0.75
C SER A 186 -11.34 -6.78 0.52
N LEU A 187 -11.61 -6.20 -0.65
CA LEU A 187 -12.93 -5.79 -1.12
C LEU A 187 -13.60 -6.95 -1.87
N ARG A 188 -14.71 -7.47 -1.35
CA ARG A 188 -15.47 -8.54 -1.99
C ARG A 188 -16.57 -8.00 -2.88
N LEU A 189 -16.51 -8.33 -4.17
CA LEU A 189 -17.53 -8.01 -5.16
C LEU A 189 -18.25 -9.29 -5.62
N GLU A 190 -19.53 -9.14 -5.92
CA GLU A 190 -20.37 -10.20 -6.46
C GLU A 190 -21.18 -9.69 -7.66
N TYR A 191 -21.20 -10.45 -8.75
CA TYR A 191 -21.90 -10.10 -9.98
C TYR A 191 -22.33 -11.35 -10.72
N ASN A 192 -23.35 -11.24 -11.59
CA ASN A 192 -23.71 -12.34 -12.48
C ASN A 192 -23.00 -12.15 -13.82
N LEU A 193 -22.49 -13.24 -14.39
CA LEU A 193 -21.91 -13.24 -15.73
C LEU A 193 -22.23 -14.57 -16.41
N ASN A 194 -22.81 -14.51 -17.60
CA ASN A 194 -23.28 -15.68 -18.35
C ASN A 194 -24.21 -16.58 -17.53
N GLY A 195 -25.15 -15.98 -16.80
CA GLY A 195 -26.13 -16.67 -15.96
C GLY A 195 -25.57 -17.31 -14.68
N LYS A 196 -24.30 -17.03 -14.33
CA LYS A 196 -23.65 -17.59 -13.13
C LYS A 196 -23.19 -16.47 -12.19
N THR A 197 -23.43 -16.65 -10.90
CA THR A 197 -22.91 -15.75 -9.87
C THR A 197 -21.42 -15.93 -9.67
N GLN A 198 -20.68 -14.85 -9.87
CA GLN A 198 -19.24 -14.74 -9.70
C GLN A 198 -18.92 -13.92 -8.46
N LYS A 199 -17.84 -14.30 -7.77
CA LYS A 199 -17.32 -13.58 -6.60
C LYS A 199 -15.83 -13.36 -6.77
N VAL A 200 -15.38 -12.14 -6.50
CA VAL A 200 -13.96 -11.78 -6.54
C VAL A 200 -13.61 -10.98 -5.29
N ASP A 201 -12.49 -11.34 -4.66
CA ASP A 201 -11.86 -10.53 -3.64
C ASP A 201 -10.75 -9.72 -4.29
N LEU A 202 -10.89 -8.39 -4.31
CA LEU A 202 -9.85 -7.46 -4.74
C LEU A 202 -9.07 -7.04 -3.50
N ARG A 203 -7.81 -7.47 -3.43
CA ARG A 203 -6.92 -7.26 -2.27
C ARG A 203 -5.95 -6.11 -2.51
N HIS A 204 -5.21 -5.76 -1.46
CA HIS A 204 -4.29 -4.62 -1.45
C HIS A 204 -4.97 -3.27 -1.71
N THR A 205 -6.27 -3.16 -1.48
CA THR A 205 -7.01 -1.90 -1.68
C THR A 205 -6.59 -0.84 -0.66
N GLN A 206 -6.86 0.44 -0.90
CA GLN A 206 -6.48 1.51 0.04
C GLN A 206 -7.23 1.42 1.39
N ASN A 207 -6.74 2.14 2.41
CA ASN A 207 -7.48 2.37 3.68
C ASN A 207 -8.55 3.47 3.55
N GLN A 208 -9.13 3.62 2.37
CA GLN A 208 -10.17 4.58 2.10
C GLN A 208 -11.08 4.09 0.98
N PHE A 209 -12.38 4.36 1.13
CA PHE A 209 -13.43 3.92 0.21
C PHE A 209 -14.47 5.04 0.04
N PRO A 210 -15.21 5.08 -1.08
CA PRO A 210 -16.31 6.01 -1.26
C PRO A 210 -17.36 5.86 -0.16
N SER A 211 -17.92 6.98 0.32
CA SER A 211 -18.94 7.00 1.39
C SER A 211 -20.16 6.15 1.04
N TYR A 212 -20.63 6.20 -0.21
CA TYR A 212 -21.75 5.37 -0.69
C TYR A 212 -21.46 3.86 -0.69
N VAL A 213 -20.21 3.43 -0.49
CA VAL A 213 -19.83 2.03 -0.28
C VAL A 213 -19.67 1.73 1.20
N ILE A 214 -18.68 2.36 1.85
CA ILE A 214 -18.25 1.93 3.19
C ILE A 214 -19.27 2.27 4.27
N ASP A 215 -20.00 3.37 4.14
CA ASP A 215 -21.00 3.74 5.15
C ASP A 215 -22.24 2.84 5.04
N GLN A 216 -22.59 2.38 3.82
CA GLN A 216 -23.62 1.36 3.63
C GLN A 216 -23.22 0.02 4.27
N LEU A 217 -21.98 -0.42 4.04
CA LEU A 217 -21.46 -1.65 4.66
C LEU A 217 -21.40 -1.53 6.20
N LYS A 218 -20.98 -0.39 6.74
CA LYS A 218 -20.98 -0.11 8.20
C LYS A 218 -22.40 -0.13 8.78
N ALA A 219 -23.39 0.28 7.99
CA ALA A 219 -24.81 0.19 8.34
C ALA A 219 -25.41 -1.21 8.12
N GLY A 220 -24.59 -2.24 7.83
CA GLY A 220 -25.05 -3.62 7.62
C GLY A 220 -25.74 -3.86 6.28
N LYS A 221 -25.61 -2.97 5.31
CA LYS A 221 -26.22 -3.08 3.98
C LYS A 221 -25.19 -3.53 2.95
N THR A 222 -25.63 -4.26 1.92
CA THR A 222 -24.79 -4.60 0.76
C THR A 222 -25.24 -3.80 -0.46
N PRO A 223 -24.57 -2.70 -0.81
CA PRO A 223 -25.04 -1.83 -1.88
C PRO A 223 -24.80 -2.46 -3.27
N THR A 224 -25.73 -2.19 -4.19
CA THR A 224 -25.69 -2.62 -5.60
C THR A 224 -25.50 -1.41 -6.50
N PHE A 225 -24.58 -1.54 -7.46
CA PHE A 225 -24.22 -0.47 -8.39
C PHE A 225 -24.29 -0.93 -9.83
N ASP A 226 -24.35 0.04 -10.74
CA ASP A 226 -24.14 -0.23 -12.16
C ASP A 226 -22.68 -0.60 -12.43
N THR A 227 -22.42 -1.45 -13.42
CA THR A 227 -21.06 -1.70 -13.91
C THR A 227 -20.34 -0.39 -14.27
N GLY A 228 -19.02 -0.39 -14.04
CA GLY A 228 -18.16 0.79 -14.15
C GLY A 228 -18.19 1.73 -12.94
N THR A 229 -19.11 1.57 -11.97
CA THR A 229 -19.14 2.40 -10.76
C THR A 229 -17.93 2.13 -9.87
N VAL A 230 -17.13 3.15 -9.57
CA VAL A 230 -15.97 3.05 -8.69
C VAL A 230 -16.41 2.67 -7.28
N VAL A 231 -15.83 1.63 -6.70
CA VAL A 231 -16.17 1.14 -5.34
C VAL A 231 -14.97 1.05 -4.40
N GLY A 232 -13.80 1.50 -4.85
CA GLY A 232 -12.57 1.54 -4.10
C GLY A 232 -11.40 1.87 -5.03
N TRP A 233 -10.19 1.80 -4.49
CA TRP A 233 -8.97 2.07 -5.26
C TRP A 233 -7.88 1.06 -4.95
N THR A 234 -7.03 0.80 -5.95
CA THR A 234 -5.78 0.06 -5.76
C THR A 234 -4.92 0.77 -4.72
N GLY A 235 -4.32 -0.01 -3.83
CA GLY A 235 -3.54 0.51 -2.72
C GLY A 235 -2.24 -0.27 -2.55
N VAL A 236 -1.67 -0.15 -1.35
CA VAL A 236 -0.48 -0.90 -0.94
C VAL A 236 -0.67 -1.56 0.43
N THR A 237 -1.93 -1.77 0.86
CA THR A 237 -2.24 -2.39 2.16
C THR A 237 -1.79 -3.84 2.19
N GLY A 238 -1.38 -4.34 3.36
CA GLY A 238 -0.78 -5.66 3.47
C GLY A 238 0.65 -5.66 2.92
N GLN A 239 1.03 -6.72 2.21
CA GLN A 239 2.40 -7.00 1.80
C GLN A 239 2.61 -6.82 0.29
N HIS A 240 3.61 -6.03 -0.10
CA HIS A 240 4.05 -5.87 -1.49
C HIS A 240 5.51 -6.24 -1.66
N GLY A 241 5.82 -7.11 -2.62
CA GLY A 241 7.21 -7.45 -2.95
C GLY A 241 7.97 -6.23 -3.48
N ILE A 242 9.09 -5.91 -2.83
CA ILE A 242 9.98 -4.81 -3.23
C ILE A 242 11.43 -5.25 -3.35
N GLY A 243 11.73 -6.54 -3.45
CA GLY A 243 13.12 -6.98 -3.59
C GLY A 243 13.35 -8.41 -3.18
N ASN A 244 14.54 -8.92 -3.54
CA ASN A 244 15.00 -10.27 -3.27
C ASN A 244 16.47 -10.21 -2.81
N ASP A 245 16.97 -11.30 -2.22
CA ASP A 245 18.31 -11.44 -1.64
C ASP A 245 18.68 -10.30 -0.67
N GLY A 246 17.71 -9.86 0.15
CA GLY A 246 17.87 -8.73 1.08
C GLY A 246 18.02 -7.36 0.39
N LYS A 247 18.00 -7.30 -0.94
CA LYS A 247 18.15 -6.07 -1.71
C LYS A 247 16.80 -5.42 -1.97
N VAL A 248 16.60 -4.27 -1.34
CA VAL A 248 15.40 -3.45 -1.49
C VAL A 248 15.44 -2.66 -2.82
N LYS A 249 14.41 -2.80 -3.65
CA LYS A 249 14.09 -1.96 -4.83
C LYS A 249 13.30 -0.72 -4.40
N TYR A 250 13.31 0.31 -5.24
CA TYR A 250 12.71 1.60 -4.90
C TYR A 250 11.19 1.61 -4.92
N ASP A 251 10.57 0.91 -5.88
CA ASP A 251 9.12 0.97 -6.07
C ASP A 251 8.52 -0.44 -6.14
N PRO A 252 7.39 -0.71 -5.45
CA PRO A 252 6.62 -1.93 -5.66
C PRO A 252 5.99 -1.89 -7.05
N THR A 253 5.80 -3.06 -7.64
CA THR A 253 4.92 -3.19 -8.80
C THR A 253 3.48 -3.11 -8.30
N ASP A 254 2.85 -1.94 -8.45
CA ASP A 254 1.47 -1.72 -7.99
C ASP A 254 0.51 -2.69 -8.72
N HIS A 255 -0.38 -3.29 -7.94
CA HIS A 255 -1.42 -4.20 -8.42
C HIS A 255 -2.56 -4.29 -7.40
N THR A 256 -3.69 -4.83 -7.83
CA THR A 256 -4.63 -5.49 -6.91
C THR A 256 -4.50 -6.98 -7.11
N HIS A 257 -4.47 -7.74 -6.02
CA HIS A 257 -4.53 -9.18 -6.08
C HIS A 257 -5.99 -9.62 -6.14
N ALA A 258 -6.42 -10.14 -7.28
CA ALA A 258 -7.76 -10.62 -7.49
C ALA A 258 -7.83 -12.12 -7.21
N GLN A 259 -8.62 -12.50 -6.21
CA GLN A 259 -8.93 -13.89 -5.90
C GLN A 259 -10.36 -14.19 -6.35
N PHE A 260 -10.48 -14.90 -7.48
CA PHE A 260 -11.75 -15.42 -7.96
C PHE A 260 -12.16 -16.64 -7.13
N GLN A 261 -13.34 -16.59 -6.52
CA GLN A 261 -13.85 -17.69 -5.70
C GLN A 261 -14.35 -18.83 -6.59
N ASN A 262 -14.32 -20.06 -6.06
CA ASN A 262 -14.77 -21.28 -6.75
C ASN A 262 -14.05 -21.54 -8.10
N SER A 263 -12.84 -21.01 -8.27
CA SER A 263 -11.96 -21.36 -9.38
C SER A 263 -11.19 -22.64 -9.06
N ASN A 264 -11.06 -23.55 -10.02
CA ASN A 264 -10.31 -24.79 -9.87
C ASN A 264 -8.88 -24.76 -10.47
N ALA A 265 -8.45 -23.62 -11.04
CA ALA A 265 -7.05 -23.29 -11.40
C ALA A 265 -7.06 -22.10 -12.38
N THR A 266 -7.39 -22.36 -13.65
CA THR A 266 -7.26 -21.43 -14.80
C THR A 266 -8.59 -20.94 -15.34
N GLN A 267 -9.72 -21.52 -14.91
CA GLN A 267 -11.06 -21.21 -15.43
C GLN A 267 -11.44 -19.73 -15.27
N TRP A 268 -10.88 -19.04 -14.28
CA TRP A 268 -11.04 -17.59 -14.10
C TRP A 268 -10.64 -16.78 -15.35
N LYS A 269 -9.78 -17.31 -16.23
CA LYS A 269 -9.43 -16.67 -17.51
C LYS A 269 -10.64 -16.53 -18.43
N ASP A 270 -11.58 -17.48 -18.37
CA ASP A 270 -12.71 -17.54 -19.31
C ASP A 270 -13.92 -16.70 -18.87
N TRP A 271 -14.02 -16.38 -17.57
CA TRP A 271 -15.15 -15.66 -16.98
C TRP A 271 -14.74 -14.53 -16.02
N GLY A 272 -13.79 -14.77 -15.12
CA GLY A 272 -13.43 -13.81 -14.06
C GLY A 272 -12.78 -12.54 -14.61
N LEU A 273 -11.86 -12.69 -15.56
CA LEU A 273 -11.21 -11.57 -16.24
C LEU A 273 -12.18 -10.72 -17.07
N LYS A 274 -13.18 -11.34 -17.70
CA LYS A 274 -14.21 -10.62 -18.48
C LYS A 274 -15.02 -9.67 -17.62
N GLY A 275 -15.35 -10.09 -16.39
CA GLY A 275 -16.01 -9.21 -15.42
C GLY A 275 -15.17 -7.98 -15.05
N MET A 276 -13.83 -8.10 -15.11
CA MET A 276 -12.88 -7.01 -14.87
C MET A 276 -12.54 -6.19 -16.13
N GLY A 277 -13.15 -6.50 -17.29
CA GLY A 277 -13.00 -5.75 -18.54
C GLY A 277 -11.91 -6.27 -19.48
N PHE A 278 -11.43 -7.50 -19.30
CA PHE A 278 -10.49 -8.17 -20.20
C PHE A 278 -11.18 -9.00 -21.28
#